data_AF-A0A947DQL8-F1
#
_entry.id   AF-A0A947DQL8-F1
#
_cell.length_a   1.000
_cell.length_b   1.000
_cell.length_c   1.000
_cell.angle_alpha   90.00
_cell.angle_beta   90.00
_cell.angle_gamma   90.00
#
_symmetry.space_group_name_H-M   'P 1'
#
loop_
_entity.id
_entity.type
_entity.pdbx_description
1 polymer ?
#
loop_
_entity_poly.entity_id
_entity_poly.type
_entity_poly.pdbx_seq_one_letter_code
_entity_poly.pdbx_strand_id
1 'polypeptide(L)'
;MAEKTDGVGFYGVLGRVAIEGGGAELRFYPFAFSNAPDGTDVFVATFEHVSFQEADIGPFVGEEVEVEVFPDRAEVVPIFDGRTLVLRAEKVVADWVAYDKEDYVRRIDSLDTAFERLNLALSKAVQKNRKSLDLMKELLRRAEVKAAASDELRVRQASAIAVLSRLIQQLESDD
;
A
#
# COMPACT_ATOMS: atom_id res chain seq x y z
N MET A 1 45.58 5.01 -0.56
CA MET A 1 44.45 5.84 -0.12
C MET A 1 43.31 5.51 -1.04
N ALA A 2 42.27 4.83 -0.55
CA ALA A 2 41.09 4.54 -1.37
C ALA A 2 40.30 5.84 -1.51
N GLU A 3 40.10 6.31 -2.75
CA GLU A 3 39.12 7.34 -3.03
C GLU A 3 37.77 6.86 -2.48
N LYS A 4 37.15 7.68 -1.64
CA LYS A 4 35.77 7.49 -1.24
C LYS A 4 34.94 7.78 -2.49
N THR A 5 34.56 6.74 -3.22
CA THR A 5 33.54 6.86 -4.26
C THR A 5 32.23 7.10 -3.54
N ASP A 6 31.79 8.37 -3.54
CA ASP A 6 30.47 8.73 -3.02
C ASP A 6 29.42 8.01 -3.87
N GLY A 7 28.59 7.18 -3.22
CA GLY A 7 27.51 6.45 -3.87
C GLY A 7 26.40 7.40 -4.34
N VAL A 8 25.62 6.95 -5.32
CA VAL A 8 24.39 7.66 -5.72
C VAL A 8 23.23 7.06 -4.95
N GLY A 9 22.60 7.87 -4.09
CA GLY A 9 21.49 7.45 -3.24
C GLY A 9 20.11 7.77 -3.83
N PHE A 10 19.13 6.90 -3.56
CA PHE A 10 17.72 7.10 -3.87
C PHE A 10 16.83 6.56 -2.76
N TYR A 11 15.68 7.19 -2.55
CA TYR A 11 14.67 6.79 -1.57
C TYR A 11 13.29 6.74 -2.23
N GLY A 12 12.66 5.57 -2.24
CA GLY A 12 11.42 5.35 -2.98
C GLY A 12 10.93 3.91 -2.90
N VAL A 13 10.39 3.40 -4.00
CA VAL A 13 9.81 2.05 -4.10
C VAL A 13 10.60 1.23 -5.11
N LEU A 14 11.03 0.01 -4.76
CA LEU A 14 11.58 -0.92 -5.75
C LEU A 14 10.45 -1.41 -6.64
N GLY A 15 10.47 -0.99 -7.89
CA GLY A 15 9.36 -1.13 -8.81
C GLY A 15 9.43 -2.35 -9.73
N ARG A 16 10.57 -2.49 -10.40
CA ARG A 16 10.82 -3.56 -11.38
C ARG A 16 12.20 -4.14 -11.16
N VAL A 17 12.28 -5.45 -11.32
CA VAL A 17 13.51 -6.24 -11.38
C VAL A 17 13.45 -7.01 -12.69
N ALA A 18 14.49 -6.89 -13.51
CA ALA A 18 14.69 -7.73 -14.68
C ALA A 18 16.10 -8.32 -14.61
N ILE A 19 16.22 -9.64 -14.62
CA ILE A 19 17.52 -10.33 -14.61
C ILE A 19 17.60 -11.20 -15.85
N GLU A 20 18.47 -10.82 -16.79
CA GLU A 20 18.60 -11.48 -18.09
C GLU A 20 20.06 -11.53 -18.52
N GLY A 21 20.48 -12.63 -19.14
CA GLY A 21 21.79 -12.73 -19.78
C GLY A 21 22.99 -12.53 -18.84
N GLY A 22 22.83 -12.71 -17.53
CA GLY A 22 23.86 -12.45 -16.53
C GLY A 22 23.97 -11.00 -16.08
N GLY A 23 23.11 -10.10 -16.57
CA GLY A 23 22.93 -8.75 -16.05
C GLY A 23 21.63 -8.60 -15.27
N ALA A 24 21.44 -7.43 -14.66
CA ALA A 24 20.17 -7.05 -14.05
C ALA A 24 19.86 -5.57 -14.27
N GLU A 25 18.58 -5.24 -14.37
CA GLU A 25 18.05 -3.87 -14.31
C GLU A 25 17.09 -3.78 -13.12
N LEU A 26 17.36 -2.86 -12.20
CA LEU A 26 16.48 -2.52 -11.09
C LEU A 26 15.94 -1.12 -11.32
N ARG A 27 14.62 -0.95 -11.22
CA ARG A 27 13.96 0.35 -11.35
C ARG A 27 13.31 0.73 -10.05
N PHE A 28 13.57 1.96 -9.64
CA PHE A 28 13.06 2.53 -8.42
C PHE A 28 12.18 3.73 -8.75
N TYR A 29 10.99 3.75 -8.18
CA TYR A 29 9.99 4.79 -8.41
C TYR A 29 9.89 5.73 -7.21
N PRO A 30 9.58 7.02 -7.40
CA PRO A 30 9.23 7.90 -6.30
C PRO A 30 7.90 7.46 -5.67
N PHE A 31 7.66 7.83 -4.41
CA PHE A 31 6.37 7.54 -3.74
C PHE A 31 5.18 8.20 -4.44
N ALA A 32 5.40 9.39 -4.98
CA ALA A 32 4.41 10.13 -5.72
C ALA A 32 4.66 9.95 -7.22
N PHE A 33 3.70 9.34 -7.90
CA PHE A 33 3.73 9.23 -9.35
C PHE A 33 3.63 10.62 -9.99
N SER A 34 4.50 10.91 -10.94
CA SER A 34 4.53 12.14 -11.72
C SER A 34 4.21 11.82 -13.17
N ASN A 35 3.31 12.60 -13.78
CA ASN A 35 2.97 12.50 -15.20
C ASN A 35 3.58 13.64 -16.03
N ALA A 36 4.62 14.28 -15.51
CA ALA A 36 5.30 15.34 -16.23
C ALA A 36 5.92 14.75 -17.52
N PRO A 37 5.62 15.31 -18.71
CA PRO A 37 6.02 14.71 -19.99
C PRO A 37 7.54 14.59 -20.18
N ASP A 38 8.33 15.40 -19.47
CA ASP A 38 9.80 15.38 -19.51
C ASP A 38 10.42 14.96 -18.15
N GLY A 39 9.63 14.34 -17.27
CA GLY A 39 10.10 13.90 -15.95
C GLY A 39 11.07 12.72 -16.05
N THR A 40 12.27 12.85 -15.48
CA THR A 40 13.25 11.77 -15.32
C THR A 40 13.19 11.25 -13.89
N ASP A 41 12.00 10.82 -13.47
CA ASP A 41 11.70 10.54 -12.07
C ASP A 41 12.06 9.09 -11.66
N VAL A 42 12.35 8.22 -12.63
CA VAL A 42 12.69 6.81 -12.37
C VAL A 42 14.19 6.67 -12.21
N PHE A 43 14.61 6.18 -11.04
CA PHE A 43 16.00 5.84 -10.78
C PHE A 43 16.26 4.40 -11.22
N VAL A 44 17.28 4.17 -12.05
CA VAL A 44 17.59 2.86 -12.62
C VAL A 44 19.01 2.48 -12.26
N ALA A 45 19.18 1.28 -11.70
CA ALA A 45 20.48 0.66 -11.48
C ALA A 45 20.64 -0.54 -12.43
N THR A 46 21.61 -0.46 -13.33
CA THR A 46 21.94 -1.50 -14.31
C THR A 46 23.23 -2.19 -13.89
N PHE A 47 23.20 -3.52 -13.81
CA PHE A 47 24.26 -4.38 -13.33
C PHE A 47 24.77 -5.28 -14.45
N GLU A 48 26.10 -5.35 -14.61
CA GLU A 48 26.79 -6.27 -15.53
C GLU A 48 27.41 -7.43 -14.73
N HIS A 49 27.18 -8.68 -15.14
CA HIS A 49 27.72 -9.88 -14.49
C HIS A 49 27.35 -9.99 -13.00
N VAL A 50 26.06 -10.10 -12.72
CA VAL A 50 25.52 -10.16 -11.35
C VAL A 50 25.88 -11.43 -10.62
N SER A 51 26.07 -11.33 -9.30
CA SER A 51 26.28 -12.49 -8.41
C SER A 51 25.02 -12.89 -7.62
N PHE A 52 23.87 -12.30 -7.93
CA PHE A 52 22.59 -12.51 -7.24
C PHE A 52 21.53 -13.02 -8.21
N GLN A 53 20.43 -13.54 -7.66
CA GLN A 53 19.31 -14.10 -8.40
C GLN A 53 18.02 -13.34 -8.10
N GLU A 54 16.99 -13.56 -8.91
CA GLU A 54 15.69 -12.91 -8.74
C GLU A 54 15.08 -13.21 -7.38
N ALA A 55 15.30 -14.42 -6.85
CA ALA A 55 14.83 -14.81 -5.52
C ALA A 55 15.42 -13.98 -4.37
N ASP A 56 16.60 -13.37 -4.57
CA ASP A 56 17.26 -12.57 -3.53
C ASP A 56 16.62 -11.18 -3.38
N ILE A 57 16.13 -10.61 -4.48
CA ILE A 57 15.62 -9.21 -4.55
C ILE A 57 14.11 -9.13 -4.79
N GLY A 58 13.52 -10.14 -5.43
CA GLY A 58 12.11 -10.22 -5.81
C GLY A 58 11.11 -10.00 -4.68
N PRO A 59 11.34 -10.50 -3.44
CA PRO A 59 10.46 -10.22 -2.31
C PRO A 59 10.28 -8.75 -1.97
N PHE A 60 11.25 -7.89 -2.33
CA PHE A 60 11.22 -6.46 -2.05
C PHE A 60 10.54 -5.64 -3.16
N VAL A 61 10.08 -6.28 -4.24
CA VAL A 61 9.35 -5.60 -5.31
C VAL A 61 8.01 -5.07 -4.77
N GLY A 62 7.79 -3.77 -4.93
CA GLY A 62 6.67 -3.03 -4.39
C GLY A 62 6.90 -2.48 -2.98
N GLU A 63 8.03 -2.77 -2.35
CA GLU A 63 8.36 -2.24 -1.02
C GLU A 63 9.08 -0.89 -1.08
N GLU A 64 8.93 -0.11 0.00
CA GLU A 64 9.69 1.11 0.22
C GLU A 64 11.13 0.76 0.58
N VAL A 65 12.08 1.35 -0.13
CA VAL A 65 13.51 1.09 0.01
C VAL A 65 14.32 2.38 -0.02
N GLU A 66 15.43 2.37 0.71
CA GLU A 66 16.57 3.23 0.50
C GLU A 66 17.60 2.43 -0.31
N VAL A 67 18.15 3.01 -1.37
CA VAL A 67 19.20 2.37 -2.17
C VAL A 67 20.39 3.30 -2.31
N GLU A 68 21.58 2.75 -2.12
CA GLU A 68 22.84 3.42 -2.42
C GLU A 68 23.61 2.60 -3.47
N VAL A 69 23.94 3.24 -4.59
CA VAL A 69 24.60 2.59 -5.73
C VAL A 69 26.06 3.03 -5.81
N PHE A 70 26.95 2.04 -5.84
CA PHE A 70 28.39 2.15 -6.00
C PHE A 70 28.82 1.52 -7.34
N PRO A 71 30.05 1.76 -7.82
CA PRO A 71 30.49 1.19 -9.11
C PRO A 71 30.47 -0.34 -9.21
N ASP A 72 30.53 -1.07 -8.09
CA ASP A 72 30.63 -2.53 -8.02
C ASP A 72 29.47 -3.21 -7.27
N ARG A 73 28.57 -2.43 -6.67
CA ARG A 73 27.48 -2.95 -5.84
C ARG A 73 26.35 -1.93 -5.67
N ALA A 74 25.20 -2.41 -5.26
CA ALA A 74 24.14 -1.59 -4.67
C ALA A 74 23.76 -2.14 -3.29
N GLU A 75 23.48 -1.24 -2.36
CA GLU A 75 23.00 -1.55 -1.03
C GLU A 75 21.54 -1.14 -0.97
N VAL A 76 20.63 -2.12 -0.86
CA VAL A 76 19.18 -1.91 -0.82
C VAL A 76 18.70 -2.19 0.60
N VAL A 77 18.04 -1.21 1.21
CA VAL A 77 17.55 -1.27 2.59
C VAL A 77 16.03 -1.08 2.57
N PRO A 78 15.24 -2.13 2.78
CA PRO A 78 13.80 -2.02 2.97
C PRO A 78 13.50 -1.26 4.26
N ILE A 79 12.59 -0.29 4.19
CA ILE A 79 12.33 0.64 5.31
C ILE A 79 11.71 -0.06 6.52
N PHE A 80 10.94 -1.11 6.30
CA PHE A 80 10.21 -1.80 7.36
C PHE A 80 10.99 -2.98 7.99
N ASP A 81 11.87 -3.64 7.23
CA ASP A 81 12.70 -4.76 7.75
C ASP A 81 14.06 -4.27 8.27
N GLY A 82 14.57 -3.15 7.74
CA GLY A 82 15.84 -2.54 8.17
C GLY A 82 17.09 -3.38 7.88
N ARG A 83 16.96 -4.48 7.12
CA ARG A 83 18.07 -5.33 6.71
C ARG A 83 18.67 -4.84 5.41
N THR A 84 19.98 -4.59 5.41
CA THR A 84 20.71 -4.23 4.19
C THR A 84 20.96 -5.45 3.32
N LEU A 85 20.41 -5.43 2.11
CA LEU A 85 20.71 -6.37 1.05
C LEU A 85 21.82 -5.79 0.15
N VAL A 86 22.95 -6.48 0.04
CA VAL A 86 24.07 -6.04 -0.79
C VAL A 86 24.09 -6.83 -2.09
N LEU A 87 23.77 -6.16 -3.19
CA LEU A 87 23.75 -6.70 -4.54
C LEU A 87 25.07 -6.41 -5.23
N ARG A 88 25.83 -7.44 -5.60
CA ARG A 88 27.15 -7.29 -6.23
C ARG A 88 27.13 -7.64 -7.72
N ALA A 89 27.98 -6.95 -8.46
CA ALA A 89 28.18 -7.14 -9.89
C ALA A 89 29.61 -6.74 -10.28
N GLU A 90 30.04 -7.04 -11.50
CA GLU A 90 31.34 -6.55 -12.00
C GLU A 90 31.32 -5.03 -12.20
N LYS A 91 30.17 -4.50 -12.63
CA LYS A 91 29.95 -3.09 -12.86
C LYS A 91 28.49 -2.73 -12.63
N VAL A 92 28.25 -1.58 -12.01
CA VAL A 92 26.93 -1.01 -11.79
C VAL A 92 26.90 0.43 -12.30
N VAL A 93 25.84 0.78 -13.01
CA VAL A 93 25.58 2.13 -13.51
C VAL A 93 24.23 2.59 -12.98
N ALA A 94 24.16 3.83 -12.51
CA ALA A 94 22.95 4.45 -11.99
C ALA A 94 22.56 5.64 -12.86
N ASP A 95 21.33 5.64 -13.37
CA ASP A 95 20.81 6.66 -14.26
C ASP A 95 19.38 7.06 -13.88
N TRP A 96 19.01 8.30 -14.22
CA TRP A 96 17.64 8.80 -14.10
C TRP A 96 16.97 8.78 -15.48
N VAL A 97 15.82 8.13 -15.57
CA VAL A 97 15.10 7.93 -16.83
C VAL A 97 13.64 8.32 -16.69
N ALA A 98 12.98 8.53 -17.83
CA ALA A 98 11.53 8.68 -17.88
C ALA A 98 10.84 7.32 -17.72
N TYR A 99 9.59 7.35 -17.28
CA TYR A 99 8.73 6.16 -17.24
C TYR A 99 8.62 5.55 -18.65
N ASP A 100 8.87 4.25 -18.74
CA ASP A 100 8.64 3.47 -19.95
C ASP A 100 7.20 2.93 -20.00
N LYS A 101 6.81 2.35 -21.13
CA LYS A 101 5.46 1.80 -21.33
C LYS A 101 5.10 0.75 -20.28
N GLU A 102 6.04 -0.11 -19.90
CA GLU A 102 5.78 -1.18 -18.94
C GLU A 102 5.62 -0.61 -17.52
N ASP A 103 6.37 0.44 -17.16
CA ASP A 103 6.18 1.17 -15.91
C ASP A 103 4.74 1.68 -15.80
N TYR A 104 4.20 2.28 -16.87
CA TYR A 104 2.80 2.73 -16.90
C TYR A 104 1.80 1.59 -16.79
N VAL A 105 2.03 0.47 -17.51
CA VAL A 105 1.15 -0.71 -17.45
C VAL A 105 1.09 -1.26 -16.03
N ARG A 106 2.24 -1.50 -15.39
CA ARG A 106 2.31 -1.99 -14.01
C ARG A 106 1.65 -1.02 -13.03
N ARG A 107 1.81 0.29 -13.26
CA ARG A 107 1.14 1.29 -12.42
C ARG A 107 -0.38 1.18 -12.54
N ILE A 108 -0.92 1.04 -13.75
CA ILE A 108 -2.35 0.85 -13.98
C ILE A 108 -2.83 -0.44 -13.29
N ASP A 109 -2.15 -1.56 -13.48
CA ASP A 109 -2.51 -2.85 -12.84
C ASP A 109 -2.52 -2.74 -11.30
N SER A 110 -1.55 -2.01 -10.73
CA SER A 110 -1.49 -1.76 -9.29
C SER A 110 -2.65 -0.91 -8.78
N LEU A 111 -3.09 0.09 -9.57
CA LEU A 111 -4.21 0.96 -9.24
C LEU A 111 -5.53 0.22 -9.34
N ASP A 112 -5.71 -0.62 -10.36
CA ASP A 112 -6.89 -1.46 -10.53
C ASP A 112 -7.03 -2.45 -9.38
N THR A 113 -5.94 -3.12 -9.00
CA THR A 113 -5.93 -4.02 -7.83
C THR A 113 -6.27 -3.28 -6.53
N ALA A 114 -5.71 -2.08 -6.33
CA ALA A 114 -6.02 -1.25 -5.17
C ALA A 114 -7.50 -0.81 -5.16
N PHE A 115 -8.04 -0.45 -6.31
CA PHE A 115 -9.44 -0.09 -6.49
C PHE A 115 -10.38 -1.26 -6.16
N GLU A 116 -10.12 -2.45 -6.69
CA GLU A 116 -10.92 -3.65 -6.40
C GLU A 116 -10.92 -3.98 -4.91
N ARG A 117 -9.76 -3.91 -4.26
CA ARG A 117 -9.63 -4.12 -2.81
C ARG A 117 -10.45 -3.11 -2.01
N LEU A 118 -10.36 -1.83 -2.37
CA LEU A 118 -11.12 -0.76 -1.72
C LEU A 118 -12.62 -0.94 -1.92
N ASN A 119 -13.05 -1.29 -3.14
CA ASN A 119 -14.45 -1.53 -3.45
C ASN A 119 -15.01 -2.73 -2.66
N LEU A 120 -14.24 -3.81 -2.53
CA LEU A 120 -14.62 -4.95 -1.70
C LEU A 120 -14.72 -4.57 -0.22
N ALA A 121 -13.77 -3.78 0.29
CA ALA A 121 -13.80 -3.29 1.66
C ALA A 121 -15.02 -2.39 1.92
N LEU A 122 -15.33 -1.48 1.00
CA LEU A 122 -16.52 -0.63 1.05
C LEU A 122 -17.80 -1.46 1.05
N SER A 123 -17.92 -2.43 0.15
CA SER A 123 -19.07 -3.34 0.09
C SER A 123 -19.29 -4.08 1.41
N LYS A 124 -18.21 -4.61 2.01
CA LYS A 124 -18.28 -5.27 3.33
C LYS A 124 -18.69 -4.30 4.44
N ALA A 125 -18.17 -3.07 4.43
CA ALA A 125 -18.53 -2.05 5.39
C ALA A 125 -20.02 -1.67 5.30
N VAL A 126 -20.52 -1.44 4.08
CA VAL A 126 -21.94 -1.15 3.82
C VAL A 126 -22.84 -2.30 4.28
N GLN A 127 -22.48 -3.55 3.99
CA GLN A 127 -23.23 -4.72 4.48
C GLN A 127 -23.26 -4.82 6.01
N LYS A 128 -22.14 -4.50 6.68
CA LYS A 128 -22.05 -4.48 8.14
C LYS A 128 -22.92 -3.37 8.74
N ASN A 129 -22.93 -2.19 8.12
CA ASN A 129 -23.78 -1.07 8.54
C ASN A 129 -25.27 -1.43 8.42
N ARG A 130 -25.70 -1.97 7.27
CA ARG A 130 -27.09 -2.44 7.07
C ARG A 130 -27.52 -3.46 8.12
N LYS A 131 -26.70 -4.49 8.37
CA LYS A 131 -27.00 -5.49 9.42
C LYS A 131 -27.09 -4.89 10.82
N SER A 132 -26.24 -3.91 11.13
CA SER A 132 -26.26 -3.23 12.43
C SER A 132 -27.51 -2.39 12.61
N LEU A 133 -27.93 -1.70 11.55
CA LEU A 133 -29.17 -0.93 11.50
C LEU A 133 -30.40 -1.83 11.65
N ASP A 134 -30.46 -2.96 10.94
CA ASP A 134 -31.54 -3.95 11.09
C ASP A 134 -31.62 -4.49 12.54
N LEU A 135 -30.47 -4.81 13.13
CA LEU A 135 -30.40 -5.25 14.53
C LEU A 135 -30.89 -4.16 15.50
N MET A 136 -30.49 -2.90 15.30
CA MET A 136 -30.94 -1.79 16.13
C MET A 136 -32.45 -1.57 16.01
N LYS A 137 -33.01 -1.65 14.79
CA LYS A 137 -34.46 -1.57 14.57
C LYS A 137 -35.21 -2.69 15.30
N GLU A 138 -34.70 -3.91 15.27
CA GLU A 138 -35.31 -5.03 15.99
C GLU A 138 -35.17 -4.88 17.53
N LEU A 139 -34.04 -4.40 18.03
CA LEU A 139 -33.86 -4.11 19.46
C LEU A 139 -34.80 -3.00 19.94
N LEU A 140 -34.99 -1.95 19.14
CA LEU A 140 -35.93 -0.87 19.39
C LEU A 140 -37.35 -1.42 19.49
N ARG A 141 -37.79 -2.19 18.49
CA ARG A 141 -39.11 -2.84 18.48
C ARG A 141 -39.34 -3.71 19.72
N ARG A 142 -38.33 -4.49 20.15
CA ARG A 142 -38.42 -5.32 21.36
C ARG A 142 -38.49 -4.49 22.64
N ALA A 143 -37.76 -3.39 22.71
CA ALA A 143 -37.78 -2.48 23.85
C ALA A 143 -39.15 -1.79 23.99
N GLU A 144 -39.76 -1.36 22.89
CA GLU A 144 -41.10 -0.78 22.86
C GLU A 144 -42.17 -1.75 23.37
N VAL A 145 -42.15 -3.01 22.89
CA VAL A 145 -43.09 -4.05 23.34
C VAL A 145 -42.93 -4.36 24.83
N LYS A 146 -41.71 -4.42 25.35
CA LYS A 146 -41.47 -4.66 26.79
C LYS A 146 -41.85 -3.46 27.67
N ALA A 147 -41.69 -2.23 27.18
CA ALA A 147 -42.08 -1.03 27.90
C ALA A 147 -43.61 -0.91 28.04
N ALA A 148 -44.37 -1.54 27.14
CA ALA A 148 -45.81 -1.67 27.26
C ALA A 148 -46.25 -2.69 28.34
N ALA A 149 -45.35 -3.59 28.78
CA ALA A 149 -45.69 -4.72 29.66
C ALA A 149 -45.38 -4.51 31.15
N SER A 150 -44.61 -3.48 31.55
CA SER A 150 -44.26 -3.22 32.96
C SER A 150 -43.86 -1.76 33.22
N ASP A 151 -44.50 -1.12 34.20
CA ASP A 151 -44.28 0.30 34.54
C ASP A 151 -42.90 0.59 35.16
N GLU A 152 -42.31 -0.36 35.89
CA GLU A 152 -41.01 -0.20 36.54
C GLU A 152 -39.83 -0.31 35.54
N LEU A 153 -40.05 -1.01 34.42
CA LEU A 153 -39.06 -1.14 33.33
C LEU A 153 -39.11 0.03 32.34
N ARG A 154 -40.19 0.82 32.31
CA ARG A 154 -40.38 1.93 31.36
C ARG A 154 -39.28 2.97 31.38
N VAL A 155 -38.83 3.39 32.56
CA VAL A 155 -37.84 4.50 32.69
C VAL A 155 -36.46 4.09 32.17
N ARG A 156 -35.99 2.88 32.51
CA ARG A 156 -34.72 2.36 31.97
C ARG A 156 -34.81 2.07 30.48
N GLN A 157 -35.95 1.56 30.00
CA GLN A 157 -36.14 1.29 28.57
C GLN A 157 -36.30 2.55 27.72
N ALA A 158 -36.90 3.62 28.23
CA ALA A 158 -36.98 4.90 27.52
C ALA A 158 -35.59 5.45 27.18
N SER A 159 -34.63 5.31 28.10
CA SER A 159 -33.23 5.71 27.84
C SER A 159 -32.56 4.86 26.75
N ALA A 160 -32.81 3.54 26.74
CA ALA A 160 -32.27 2.64 25.72
C ALA A 160 -32.89 2.88 24.35
N ILE A 161 -34.20 3.12 24.28
CA ILE A 161 -34.95 3.51 23.08
C ILE A 161 -34.37 4.80 22.51
N ALA A 162 -34.20 5.85 23.34
CA ALA A 162 -33.66 7.12 22.88
C ALA A 162 -32.24 7.01 22.31
N VAL A 163 -31.37 6.17 22.91
CA VAL A 163 -30.03 5.89 22.39
C VAL A 163 -30.09 5.13 21.06
N LEU A 164 -30.92 4.10 20.96
CA LEU A 164 -31.08 3.31 19.73
C LEU A 164 -31.64 4.16 18.58
N SER A 165 -32.67 4.97 18.84
CA SER A 165 -33.23 5.88 17.85
C SER A 165 -32.20 6.89 17.35
N ARG A 166 -31.37 7.45 18.24
CA ARG A 166 -30.29 8.36 17.85
C ARG A 166 -29.24 7.68 16.98
N LEU A 167 -28.83 6.45 17.31
CA LEU A 167 -27.86 5.69 16.52
C LEU A 167 -28.42 5.33 15.13
N ILE A 168 -29.70 4.97 15.03
CA ILE A 168 -30.37 4.73 13.75
C ILE A 168 -30.37 6.01 12.92
N GLN A 169 -30.72 7.14 13.52
CA GLN A 169 -30.76 8.43 12.82
C GLN A 169 -29.39 8.85 12.27
N GLN A 170 -28.31 8.59 13.02
CA GLN A 170 -26.94 8.82 12.56
C GLN A 170 -26.54 7.87 11.42
N LEU A 171 -26.90 6.59 11.52
CA LEU A 171 -26.60 5.62 10.47
C LEU A 171 -27.39 5.87 9.17
N GLU A 172 -28.61 6.41 9.27
CA GLU A 172 -29.45 6.79 8.12
C GLU A 172 -29.06 8.15 7.51
N SER A 173 -28.36 9.02 8.25
CA SER A 173 -27.85 10.29 7.71
C SER A 173 -26.50 10.18 7.01
N ASP A 174 -25.76 9.10 7.28
CA ASP A 174 -24.41 8.84 6.76
C ASP A 174 -24.41 7.92 5.52
N ASP A 175 -25.58 7.42 5.09
CA ASP A 175 -25.84 6.68 3.83
C ASP A 175 -26.26 7.64 2.70
#